data_AF-A0A0A9ADA5-F1
#
_entry.id   AF-A0A0A9ADA5-F1
#
_cell.length_a   1.000
_cell.length_b   1.000
_cell.length_c   1.000
_cell.angle_alpha   90.00
_cell.angle_beta   90.00
_cell.angle_gamma   90.00
#
_symmetry.space_group_name_H-M   'P 1'
#
loop_
_entity.id
_entity.type
_entity.pdbx_description
1 polymer ?
#
loop_
_entity_poly.entity_id
_entity_poly.type
_entity_poly.pdbx_seq_one_letter_code
_entity_poly.pdbx_strand_id
1 'polypeptide(L)' 'MEYPRGELVKFPQYFGYSVEQRIKPWYARMTGCGVRLILNQMLSVSDVRFEEILQKAGA' A
#
# COMPACT_ATOMS: atom_id res chain seq x y z
N MET A 1 6.17 6.62 -7.04
CA MET A 1 4.93 6.54 -6.25
C MET A 1 4.22 7.87 -6.31
N GLU A 2 3.16 7.98 -7.09
CA GLU A 2 2.30 9.16 -7.08
C GLU A 2 1.09 8.91 -6.16
N TYR A 3 1.27 9.22 -4.88
CA TYR A 3 0.16 9.34 -3.94
C TYR A 3 -0.18 10.82 -3.74
N PRO A 4 -1.48 11.18 -3.67
CA PRO A 4 -1.88 12.54 -3.38
C PRO A 4 -1.34 12.98 -2.03
N ARG A 5 -0.79 14.20 -1.95
CA ARG A 5 -0.32 14.79 -0.67
C ARG A 5 -1.40 14.77 0.42
N GLY A 6 -2.67 14.88 0.03
CA GLY A 6 -3.81 14.80 0.94
C GLY A 6 -3.95 13.46 1.66
N GLU A 7 -3.46 12.34 1.09
CA GLU A 7 -3.45 11.05 1.79
C GLU A 7 -2.40 11.01 2.89
N LEU A 8 -1.23 11.62 2.68
CA LEU A 8 -0.17 11.71 3.70
C LEU A 8 -0.64 12.49 4.93
N VAL A 9 -1.41 13.57 4.71
CA VAL A 9 -2.01 14.36 5.79
C VAL A 9 -3.05 13.56 6.57
N LYS A 10 -3.85 12.73 5.88
CA LYS A 10 -4.87 11.87 6.50
C LYS A 10 -4.27 10.63 7.17
N PHE A 11 -3.05 10.23 6.80
CA PHE A 11 -2.39 9.04 7.31
C PHE A 11 -0.93 9.36 7.73
N PRO A 12 -0.74 10.12 8.82
CA PRO A 12 0.60 10.49 9.29
C PRO A 12 1.45 9.28 9.73
N GLN A 13 0.80 8.16 10.06
CA GLN A 13 1.46 6.89 10.38
C GLN A 13 2.35 6.38 9.23
N TYR A 14 2.12 6.84 8.00
CA TYR A 14 3.01 6.61 6.85
C TYR A 14 4.49 6.80 7.20
N PHE A 15 4.82 7.88 7.92
CA PHE A 15 6.21 8.22 8.26
C PHE A 15 6.84 7.27 9.29
N GLY A 16 6.04 6.41 9.94
CA GLY A 16 6.52 5.36 10.83
C GLY A 16 6.92 4.07 10.11
N TYR A 17 6.56 3.91 8.82
CA TYR A 17 6.91 2.71 8.06
C TYR A 17 8.26 2.86 7.35
N SER A 18 8.99 1.75 7.27
CA SER A 18 10.23 1.68 6.50
C SER A 18 9.95 1.79 5.00
N VAL A 19 10.59 2.75 4.35
CA VAL A 19 10.44 2.96 2.90
C VAL A 19 10.98 1.76 2.12
N GLU A 20 12.16 1.27 2.48
CA GLU A 20 12.82 0.16 1.78
C GLU A 20 12.18 -1.19 2.10
N GLN A 21 11.79 -1.42 3.36
CA GLN A 21 11.32 -2.75 3.79
C GLN A 21 9.80 -2.94 3.64
N ARG A 22 9.01 -1.85 3.70
CA ARG A 22 7.54 -1.94 3.68
C ARG A 22 6.94 -1.23 2.48
N ILE A 23 7.21 0.06 2.32
CA ILE A 23 6.48 0.89 1.35
C ILE A 23 6.82 0.49 -0.09
N LYS A 24 8.11 0.45 -0.46
CA LYS A 24 8.55 0.09 -1.82
C LYS A 24 8.11 -1.31 -2.27
N PRO A 25 8.35 -2.39 -1.50
CA PRO A 25 8.00 -3.75 -1.93
C PRO A 25 6.49 -3.90 -2.16
N TRP A 26 5.69 -3.38 -1.24
CA TRP A 26 4.24 -3.47 -1.33
C TRP A 26 3.69 -2.67 -2.50
N TYR A 27 4.24 -1.49 -2.77
CA TYR A 27 3.80 -0.68 -3.90
C TYR A 27 4.12 -1.37 -5.21
N ALA A 28 5.36 -1.88 -5.35
CA ALA A 28 5.78 -2.62 -6.53
C ALA A 28 4.87 -3.83 -6.79
N ARG A 29 4.54 -4.58 -5.73
CA ARG A 29 3.62 -5.72 -5.78
C ARG A 29 2.23 -5.31 -6.25
N MET A 30 1.66 -4.29 -5.63
CA MET A 30 0.35 -3.73 -5.98
C MET A 30 0.31 -3.26 -7.45
N THR A 31 1.32 -2.51 -7.90
CA THR A 31 1.41 -2.05 -9.29
C THR A 31 1.60 -3.19 -10.28
N GLY A 32 2.34 -4.24 -9.91
CA GLY A 32 2.52 -5.44 -10.74
C GLY A 32 1.22 -6.22 -10.94
N CYS A 33 0.29 -6.13 -10.00
CA CYS A 33 -1.05 -6.70 -10.10
C CYS A 33 -2.06 -5.77 -10.79
N GLY A 34 -1.68 -4.55 -11.18
CA GLY A 34 -2.61 -3.56 -11.76
C GLY A 34 -3.64 -3.00 -10.77
N VAL A 35 -3.47 -3.26 -9.47
CA VAL A 35 -4.37 -2.80 -8.41
C VAL A 35 -3.90 -1.42 -7.93
N ARG A 36 -4.82 -0.58 -7.45
CA ARG A 36 -4.48 0.68 -6.76
C ARG A 36 -5.24 0.78 -5.44
N LEU A 37 -4.51 0.65 -4.34
CA LEU A 37 -5.00 0.86 -2.98
C LEU A 37 -4.58 2.23 -2.47
N ILE A 38 -5.41 2.81 -1.62
CA ILE A 38 -5.08 4.01 -0.84
C ILE A 38 -4.03 3.66 0.24
N LEU A 39 -3.21 4.64 0.63
CA LEU A 39 -2.05 4.46 1.50
C LEU A 39 -2.36 3.76 2.82
N ASN A 40 -3.48 4.12 3.46
CA ASN A 40 -3.87 3.52 4.72
C ASN A 40 -4.22 2.03 4.55
N GLN A 41 -5.00 1.63 3.55
CA GLN A 41 -5.34 0.24 3.29
C GLN A 41 -4.11 -0.58 2.92
N MET A 42 -3.22 0.00 2.14
CA MET A 42 -1.95 -0.63 1.80
C MET A 42 -1.08 -0.84 3.04
N LEU A 43 -0.94 0.11 3.97
CA LEU A 43 0.06 -0.02 5.05
C LEU A 43 -0.51 -0.53 6.38
N SER A 44 -1.82 -0.44 6.59
CA SER A 44 -2.48 -0.84 7.86
C SER A 44 -2.75 -2.34 7.98
N VAL A 45 -2.65 -3.11 6.89
CA VAL A 45 -2.98 -4.54 6.88
C VAL A 45 -1.73 -5.41 7.04
N SER A 46 -1.93 -6.66 7.46
CA SER A 46 -0.87 -7.67 7.49
C SER A 46 -0.52 -8.15 6.07
N ASP A 47 0.66 -8.74 5.91
CA ASP A 47 1.12 -9.27 4.61
C ASP A 47 0.12 -10.28 4.02
N VAL A 48 -0.45 -11.15 4.86
CA VAL A 48 -1.46 -12.13 4.44
C VAL A 48 -2.71 -11.43 3.90
N ARG A 49 -3.21 -10.43 4.63
CA ARG A 49 -4.42 -9.70 4.25
C ARG A 49 -4.21 -8.86 3.00
N PHE A 50 -3.00 -8.33 2.81
CA PHE A 50 -2.61 -7.60 1.61
C PHE A 50 -2.66 -8.49 0.37
N GLU A 51 -2.04 -9.67 0.42
CA GLU A 51 -2.10 -10.62 -0.70
C GLU A 51 -3.53 -11.09 -0.97
N GLU A 52 -4.36 -11.31 0.06
CA GLU A 52 -5.79 -11.60 -0.13
C GLU A 52 -6.51 -10.47 -0.90
N ILE A 53 -6.23 -9.21 -0.58
CA ILE A 53 -6.81 -8.06 -1.27
C ILE A 53 -6.34 -8.00 -2.72
N LEU A 54 -5.04 -8.20 -2.98
CA LEU A 54 -4.51 -8.20 -4.34
C LEU A 54 -5.08 -9.32 -5.19
N GLN A 55 -5.25 -10.53 -4.63
CA GLN A 55 -5.89 -11.65 -5.32
C GLN A 55 -7.36 -11.36 -5.66
N LYS A 56 -8.10 -10.72 -4.75
CA LYS A 56 -9.50 -10.37 -4.98
C LYS A 56 -9.71 -9.19 -5.93
N ALA A 57 -8.79 -8.23 -5.95
CA ALA A 57 -8.90 -7.04 -6.78
C ALA A 57 -8.42 -7.27 -8.22
N GLY A 58 -7.63 -8.33 -8.47
CA GLY A 58 -7.19 -8.74 -9.81
C GLY A 58 -8.07 -9.81 -10.48
N ALA A 59 -9.17 -10.23 -9.85
CA ALA A 59 -10.18 -11.14 -10.40
C ALA A 59 -11.40 -10.36 -10.91
#